data_AF-A0A971RC11-F1
#
_entry.id   AF-A0A971RC11-F1
#
_cell.length_a   1.000
_cell.length_b   1.000
_cell.length_c   1.000
_cell.angle_alpha   90.00
_cell.angle_beta   90.00
_cell.angle_gamma   90.00
#
_symmetry.space_group_name_H-M   'P 1'
#
loop_
_entity.id
_entity.type
_entity.pdbx_description
1 polymer ?
#
loop_
_entity_poly.entity_id
_entity_poly.type
_entity_poly.pdbx_seq_one_letter_code
_entity_poly.pdbx_strand_id
1 'polypeptide(L)'
;AWHNRAMVGFFYGLTKLIYWINRYVLRVGSVVQGGNVVFKREAWASVGGYDRTIEFFGEDTDVAVRLSRIGHVKWTFRLKMKTSGRRLEEEGVFKTAGQYTLNFFAVTFRGKPATKEYKDIRR
;
A
#
# COMPACT_ATOMS: atom_id res chain seq x y z
N ALA A 1 0.84 -6.80 23.81
CA ALA A 1 2.05 -6.32 24.49
C ALA A 1 2.50 -4.96 23.94
N TRP A 2 3.22 -4.17 24.74
CA TRP A 2 3.69 -2.82 24.39
C TRP A 2 4.61 -2.80 23.14
N HIS A 3 5.46 -3.81 22.98
CA HIS A 3 6.35 -3.95 21.82
C HIS A 3 5.59 -3.94 20.47
N ASN A 4 4.43 -4.61 20.40
CA ASN A 4 3.63 -4.66 19.18
C ASN A 4 3.07 -3.28 18.82
N ARG A 5 2.67 -2.49 19.83
CA ARG A 5 2.16 -1.13 19.61
C ARG A 5 3.29 -0.21 19.13
N ALA A 6 4.50 -0.35 19.69
CA ALA A 6 5.67 0.39 19.24
C ALA A 6 6.05 0.04 17.79
N MET A 7 6.11 -1.25 17.44
CA MET A 7 6.37 -1.72 16.08
C MET A 7 5.35 -1.19 15.07
N VAL A 8 4.07 -1.28 15.40
CA VAL A 8 2.99 -0.75 14.53
C VAL A 8 3.12 0.77 14.37
N GLY A 9 3.42 1.49 15.46
CA GLY A 9 3.67 2.93 15.41
C GLY A 9 4.84 3.29 14.50
N PHE A 10 5.96 2.57 14.63
CA PHE A 10 7.13 2.74 13.77
C PHE A 10 6.81 2.46 12.30
N PHE A 11 6.14 1.35 12.00
CA PHE A 11 5.71 0.99 10.65
C PHE A 11 4.89 2.12 10.02
N TYR A 12 3.84 2.58 10.69
CA TYR A 12 3.00 3.65 10.18
C TYR A 12 3.68 5.02 10.11
N GLY A 13 4.65 5.28 10.99
CA GLY A 13 5.52 6.46 10.91
C GLY A 13 6.39 6.43 9.65
N LEU A 14 7.03 5.28 9.38
CA LEU A 14 7.83 5.06 8.17
C LEU A 14 6.97 5.13 6.90
N THR A 15 5.79 4.52 6.88
CA THR A 15 4.84 4.62 5.76
C THR A 15 4.43 6.08 5.49
N LYS A 16 4.20 6.87 6.55
CA LYS A 16 3.93 8.31 6.40
C LYS A 16 5.12 9.05 5.81
N LEU A 17 6.34 8.75 6.24
CA LEU A 17 7.55 9.35 5.67
C LEU A 17 7.66 9.01 4.17
N ILE A 18 7.47 7.75 3.79
CA ILE A 18 7.46 7.30 2.38
C ILE A 18 6.36 8.04 1.59
N TYR A 19 5.17 8.20 2.16
CA TYR A 19 4.10 9.01 1.56
C TYR A 19 4.57 10.45 1.27
N TRP A 20 5.22 11.10 2.23
CA TRP A 20 5.70 12.47 2.06
C TRP A 20 6.76 12.57 0.96
N ILE A 21 7.73 11.66 0.97
CA ILE A 21 8.80 11.61 -0.02
C ILE A 21 8.21 11.36 -1.42
N ASN A 22 7.39 10.31 -1.59
CA ASN A 22 6.86 9.97 -2.91
C ASN A 22 5.92 11.05 -3.46
N ARG A 23 5.09 11.65 -2.61
CA ARG A 23 4.10 12.63 -3.05
C ARG A 23 4.69 14.01 -3.29
N TYR A 24 5.53 14.51 -2.38
CA TYR A 24 5.95 15.90 -2.39
C TYR A 24 7.38 16.12 -2.89
N VAL A 25 8.28 15.14 -2.69
CA VAL A 25 9.69 15.23 -3.12
C VAL A 25 9.85 14.62 -4.51
N LEU A 26 9.58 13.33 -4.65
CA LEU A 26 9.79 12.60 -5.91
C LEU A 26 8.68 12.86 -6.93
N ARG A 27 7.46 13.20 -6.46
CA ARG A 27 6.26 13.42 -7.29
C ARG A 27 5.92 12.24 -8.22
N VAL A 28 6.29 11.03 -7.83
CA VAL A 28 6.09 9.80 -8.61
C VAL A 28 4.81 9.06 -8.26
N GLY A 29 4.16 9.39 -7.14
CA GLY A 29 2.98 8.67 -6.70
C GLY A 29 2.45 9.11 -5.35
N SER A 30 1.74 8.18 -4.70
CA SER A 30 1.31 8.31 -3.32
C SER A 30 1.26 6.93 -2.65
N VAL A 31 0.83 6.88 -1.40
CA VAL A 31 0.65 5.63 -0.66
C VAL A 31 -0.83 5.44 -0.35
N VAL A 32 -1.35 4.29 -0.75
CA VAL A 32 -2.66 3.76 -0.36
C VAL A 32 -2.41 2.43 0.32
N GLN A 33 -3.21 2.10 1.32
CA GLN A 33 -3.24 0.78 1.92
C GLN A 33 -4.57 0.13 1.55
N GLY A 34 -4.54 -0.89 0.69
CA GLY A 34 -5.74 -1.46 0.07
C GLY A 34 -6.83 -1.92 1.06
N GLY A 35 -6.44 -2.35 2.26
CA GLY A 35 -7.38 -2.79 3.29
C GLY A 35 -8.28 -1.68 3.86
N ASN A 36 -7.91 -0.40 3.75
CA ASN A 36 -8.71 0.69 4.28
C ASN A 36 -8.48 1.97 3.46
N VAL A 37 -9.31 2.15 2.43
CA VAL A 37 -9.23 3.28 1.51
C VAL A 37 -10.63 3.69 1.04
N VAL A 38 -10.77 4.97 0.72
CA VAL A 38 -11.98 5.53 0.13
C VAL A 38 -11.59 6.34 -1.11
N PHE A 39 -12.26 6.08 -2.23
CA PHE A 39 -12.08 6.82 -3.47
C PHE A 39 -13.35 7.57 -3.84
N LYS A 40 -13.20 8.73 -4.49
CA LYS A 40 -14.32 9.33 -5.21
C LYS A 40 -14.65 8.44 -6.40
N ARG A 41 -15.94 8.16 -6.62
CA ARG A 41 -16.41 7.31 -7.73
C ARG A 41 -15.92 7.80 -9.08
N GLU A 42 -16.01 9.10 -9.33
CA GLU A 42 -15.57 9.75 -10.58
C GLU A 42 -14.08 9.52 -10.85
N ALA A 43 -13.23 9.73 -9.84
CA ALA A 43 -11.78 9.56 -9.93
C ALA A 43 -11.41 8.08 -10.13
N TRP A 44 -12.14 7.17 -9.47
CA TRP A 44 -11.94 5.73 -9.64
C TRP A 44 -12.28 5.26 -11.05
N ALA A 45 -13.42 5.71 -11.58
CA ALA A 45 -13.84 5.42 -12.93
C ALA A 45 -12.86 5.97 -13.97
N SER A 46 -12.38 7.20 -13.79
CA SER A 46 -11.46 7.84 -14.74
C SER A 46 -10.09 7.16 -14.82
N VAL A 47 -9.64 6.50 -13.75
CA VAL A 47 -8.37 5.73 -13.79
C VAL A 47 -8.56 4.30 -14.31
N GLY A 48 -9.79 3.85 -14.58
CA GLY A 48 -10.05 2.53 -15.19
C GLY A 48 -10.10 1.35 -14.21
N GLY A 49 -10.25 1.61 -12.90
CA GLY A 49 -10.30 0.54 -11.90
C GLY A 49 -8.94 -0.07 -11.56
N TYR A 50 -8.90 -1.35 -11.17
CA TYR A 50 -7.65 -2.08 -10.90
C TYR A 50 -6.99 -2.60 -12.18
N ASP A 51 -5.66 -2.55 -12.26
CA ASP A 51 -4.89 -3.31 -13.25
C ASP A 51 -4.97 -4.80 -12.92
N ARG A 52 -5.74 -5.55 -13.72
CA ARG A 52 -6.00 -6.99 -13.52
C ARG A 52 -4.79 -7.88 -13.80
N THR A 53 -3.71 -7.33 -14.33
CA THR A 53 -2.45 -8.07 -14.51
C THR A 53 -1.57 -8.05 -13.26
N ILE A 54 -1.95 -7.27 -12.23
CA ILE A 54 -1.34 -7.30 -10.91
C ILE A 54 -2.23 -8.17 -10.02
N GLU A 55 -1.81 -9.42 -9.80
CA GLU A 55 -2.60 -10.36 -9.00
C GLU A 55 -2.50 -10.06 -7.50
N PHE A 56 -1.31 -9.71 -7.03
CA PHE A 56 -1.03 -9.48 -5.63
C PHE A 56 0.22 -8.63 -5.41
N PHE A 57 0.30 -8.00 -4.23
CA PHE A 57 1.36 -7.08 -3.81
C PHE A 57 1.53 -5.88 -4.75
N GLY A 58 0.85 -4.76 -4.45
CA GLY A 58 1.08 -3.47 -5.10
C GLY A 58 -0.04 -3.04 -6.02
N GLU A 59 -1.16 -3.76 -6.02
CA GLU A 59 -2.42 -3.34 -6.60
C GLU A 59 -2.89 -1.99 -6.04
N ASP A 60 -2.71 -1.77 -4.74
CA ASP A 60 -3.02 -0.50 -4.07
C ASP A 60 -2.03 0.61 -4.45
N THR A 61 -0.78 0.25 -4.69
CA THR A 61 0.28 1.16 -5.11
C THR A 61 0.04 1.66 -6.53
N ASP A 62 -0.31 0.77 -7.47
CA ASP A 62 -0.68 1.16 -8.83
C ASP A 62 -1.86 2.15 -8.83
N VAL A 63 -2.91 1.84 -8.05
CA VAL A 63 -4.04 2.74 -7.86
C VAL A 63 -3.60 4.09 -7.28
N ALA A 64 -2.73 4.10 -6.28
CA ALA A 64 -2.22 5.33 -5.68
C ALA A 64 -1.44 6.19 -6.69
N VAL A 65 -0.59 5.57 -7.51
CA VAL A 65 0.16 6.24 -8.58
C VAL A 65 -0.79 6.86 -9.59
N ARG A 66 -1.76 6.10 -10.12
CA ARG A 66 -2.70 6.60 -11.13
C ARG A 66 -3.61 7.70 -10.58
N LEU A 67 -4.16 7.55 -9.38
CA LEU A 67 -4.98 8.59 -8.74
C LEU A 67 -4.18 9.86 -8.44
N SER A 68 -2.90 9.72 -8.08
CA SER A 68 -2.05 10.87 -7.77
C SER A 68 -1.77 11.78 -8.98
N ARG A 69 -1.94 11.26 -10.21
CA ARG A 69 -1.79 12.00 -11.48
C ARG A 69 -2.99 12.89 -11.79
N ILE A 70 -4.17 12.51 -11.31
CA ILE A 70 -5.43 13.24 -11.58
C ILE A 70 -5.92 14.05 -10.38
N GLY A 71 -5.28 13.92 -9.20
CA GLY A 71 -5.72 14.62 -8.01
C GLY A 71 -4.88 14.37 -6.76
N HIS A 72 -5.46 14.71 -5.61
CA HIS A 72 -4.82 14.55 -4.31
C HIS A 72 -5.15 13.19 -3.68
N VAL A 73 -4.12 12.49 -3.23
CA VAL A 73 -4.23 11.31 -2.37
C VAL A 73 -3.75 11.72 -0.98
N LYS A 74 -4.62 11.55 0.03
CA LYS A 74 -4.37 12.01 1.40
C LYS A 74 -4.19 10.84 2.34
N TRP A 75 -3.03 10.78 2.99
CA TRP A 75 -2.82 9.89 4.12
C TRP A 75 -3.49 10.44 5.40
N THR A 76 -4.12 9.58 6.20
CA THR A 76 -4.76 9.99 7.47
C THR A 76 -4.68 8.91 8.55
N PHE A 77 -4.36 9.31 9.78
CA PHE A 77 -4.41 8.44 10.96
C PHE A 77 -5.77 8.45 11.67
N ARG A 78 -6.75 9.22 11.17
CA ARG A 78 -8.07 9.37 11.81
C ARG A 78 -8.99 8.19 11.54
N LEU A 79 -8.77 7.44 10.46
CA LEU A 79 -9.58 6.31 10.03
C LEU A 79 -8.81 5.02 10.29
N LYS A 80 -8.71 4.59 11.56
CA LYS A 80 -8.00 3.35 11.89
C LYS A 80 -8.95 2.16 11.78
N MET A 81 -8.55 1.14 11.04
CA MET A 81 -9.28 -0.12 10.95
C MET A 81 -8.50 -1.22 11.66
N LYS A 82 -9.16 -1.92 12.60
CA LYS A 82 -8.59 -3.15 13.19
C LYS A 82 -8.78 -4.29 12.20
N THR A 83 -7.72 -5.02 11.91
CA THR A 83 -7.73 -6.17 11.00
C THR A 83 -7.00 -7.35 11.64
N SER A 84 -7.28 -8.55 11.15
CA SER A 84 -6.57 -9.76 11.56
C SER A 84 -5.11 -9.73 11.08
N GLY A 85 -4.18 -10.19 11.92
CA GLY A 85 -2.75 -10.29 11.59
C GLY A 85 -2.36 -11.56 10.82
N ARG A 86 -3.31 -12.33 10.27
CA ARG A 86 -3.09 -13.70 9.77
C ARG A 86 -1.85 -13.88 8.90
N ARG A 87 -1.65 -13.03 7.88
CA ARG A 87 -0.46 -13.11 7.01
C ARG A 87 0.83 -12.87 7.79
N LEU A 88 0.83 -11.93 8.74
CA LEU A 88 2.00 -11.67 9.57
C LEU A 88 2.30 -12.83 10.52
N GLU A 89 1.27 -13.54 10.98
CA GLU A 89 1.39 -14.75 11.80
C GLU A 89 1.94 -15.94 10.98
N GLU A 90 1.53 -16.07 9.72
CA GLU A 90 1.90 -17.21 8.87
C GLU A 90 3.23 -17.01 8.12
N GLU A 91 3.48 -15.83 7.56
CA GLU A 91 4.68 -15.53 6.77
C GLU A 91 5.79 -14.86 7.58
N GLY A 92 5.47 -14.30 8.74
CA GLY A 92 6.38 -13.54 9.59
C GLY A 92 6.47 -12.06 9.21
N VAL A 93 6.49 -11.20 10.24
CA VAL A 93 6.39 -9.74 10.11
C VAL A 93 7.44 -9.13 9.17
N PHE A 94 8.72 -9.50 9.33
CA PHE A 94 9.80 -8.90 8.55
C PHE A 94 9.78 -9.32 7.08
N LYS A 95 9.48 -10.59 6.81
CA LYS A 95 9.37 -11.12 5.45
C LYS A 95 8.23 -10.42 4.71
N THR A 96 7.05 -10.38 5.32
CA THR A 96 5.89 -9.69 4.75
C THR A 96 6.19 -8.20 4.54
N ALA A 97 6.73 -7.50 5.55
CA ALA A 97 7.06 -6.07 5.43
C ALA A 97 8.07 -5.78 4.30
N GLY A 98 9.12 -6.59 4.18
CA GLY A 98 10.09 -6.48 3.10
C GLY A 98 9.46 -6.72 1.72
N GLN A 99 8.59 -7.72 1.60
CA GLN A 99 7.91 -8.04 0.35
C GLN A 99 6.94 -6.94 -0.08
N TYR A 100 6.14 -6.38 0.83
CA TYR A 100 5.29 -5.22 0.52
C TYR A 100 6.13 -4.00 0.12
N THR A 101 7.25 -3.74 0.82
CA THR A 101 8.11 -2.58 0.52
C THR A 101 8.80 -2.70 -0.84
N LEU A 102 9.32 -3.90 -1.17
CA LEU A 102 9.93 -4.18 -2.47
C LEU A 102 8.92 -3.95 -3.61
N ASN A 103 7.72 -4.51 -3.48
CA ASN A 103 6.70 -4.39 -4.51
C ASN A 103 6.13 -2.97 -4.61
N PHE A 104 6.03 -2.23 -3.50
CA PHE A 104 5.67 -0.83 -3.51
C PHE A 104 6.61 -0.02 -4.42
N PHE A 105 7.93 -0.16 -4.26
CA PHE A 105 8.88 0.53 -5.12
C PHE A 105 8.88 0.00 -6.56
N ALA A 106 8.78 -1.32 -6.74
CA ALA A 106 8.70 -1.91 -8.08
C ALA A 106 7.50 -1.38 -8.87
N VAL A 107 6.30 -1.34 -8.27
CA VAL A 107 5.10 -0.80 -8.91
C VAL A 107 5.21 0.73 -9.08
N THR A 108 5.72 1.45 -8.08
CA THR A 108 5.88 2.91 -8.17
C THR A 108 6.72 3.33 -9.38
N PHE A 109 7.84 2.64 -9.64
CA PHE A 109 8.80 3.05 -10.67
C PHE A 109 8.70 2.25 -11.98
N ARG A 110 8.28 0.98 -11.94
CA ARG A 110 8.20 0.09 -13.12
C ARG A 110 6.77 -0.28 -13.50
N GLY A 111 5.77 0.05 -12.68
CA GLY A 111 4.36 -0.25 -12.93
C GLY A 111 3.96 -1.72 -12.71
N LYS A 112 4.89 -2.58 -12.28
CA LYS A 112 4.63 -4.01 -12.03
C LYS A 112 5.33 -4.49 -10.76
N PRO A 113 4.73 -5.45 -10.03
CA PRO A 113 5.35 -6.06 -8.87
C PRO A 113 6.62 -6.82 -9.26
N ALA A 114 7.59 -6.85 -8.34
CA ALA A 114 8.79 -7.68 -8.49
C ALA A 114 8.49 -9.14 -8.10
N THR A 115 7.55 -9.35 -7.17
CA THR A 115 7.04 -10.66 -6.79
C THR A 115 6.01 -11.12 -7.81
N LYS A 116 6.18 -12.34 -8.33
CA LYS A 116 5.26 -12.96 -9.30
C LYS A 116 4.30 -13.98 -8.68
N GLU A 117 4.67 -14.54 -7.54
CA GLU A 117 3.93 -15.60 -6.88
C GLU A 117 3.55 -15.17 -5.47
N TYR A 118 2.34 -15.55 -5.05
CA TYR A 118 1.87 -15.32 -3.69
C TYR A 118 1.12 -16.54 -3.19
N LYS A 119 1.18 -16.76 -1.88
CA LYS A 119 0.31 -17.72 -1.22
C LYS A 119 -0.98 -17.02 -0.84
N ASP A 120 -2.12 -17.56 -1.28
CA ASP A 120 -3.40 -17.05 -0.83
C ASP A 120 -3.66 -17.50 0.62
N ILE A 121 -3.74 -16.53 1.53
CA ILE A 121 -3.95 -16.74 2.96
C ILE A 121 -5.35 -16.21 3.30
N ARG A 122 -6.36 -16.99 2.89
CA ARG A 122 -7.77 -16.79 3.22
C ARG A 122 -8.22 -17.97 4.08
N ARG A 123 -8.93 -17.67 5.18
CA ARG A 123 -9.65 -18.64 6.00
C ARG A 123 -11.12 -18.33 5.91
#